data_AF-A0A9E5WS87-F1
#
_entry.id   AF-A0A9E5WS87-F1
#
_cell.length_a   1.000
_cell.length_b   1.000
_cell.length_c   1.000
_cell.angle_alpha   90.00
_cell.angle_beta   90.00
_cell.angle_gamma   90.00
#
_symmetry.space_group_name_H-M   'P 1'
#
loop_
_entity.id
_entity.type
_entity.pdbx_description
1 polymer ?
#
loop_
_entity_poly.entity_id
_entity_poly.type
_entity_poly.pdbx_seq_one_letter_code
_entity_poly.pdbx_strand_id
1 'polypeptide(L)'
;MEDTVDRPLMKFNDWAGGFRLVDVTGTFLVRRGRADTRHVITPKWLDAIRFGRTFKRFPRYDTHSKRWRPLIESWTADDVKLRPFSLRHEATFVLFARRGDRVSFTLRHLQVGKYSGRPIAVTVMAPSGKTLAVGRLPFQQDATLSFEAAETGLYRVPIDCGANRVQMLSASHPACVSGEKGRIQLIGATGDFFFYVPAGTKEFGVRIFGEGREAVGAAVFDPEGNQVWSRPAITSPEQFVGRPTKTQQGQVWRLQLRRPTTGPMEDFYVQLQGIPPLLSSNPKTLLKPQ
;
A
#
# COMPACT_ATOMS: atom_id res chain seq x y z
N MET A 1 3.04 15.61 -34.81
CA MET A 1 3.12 14.65 -33.70
C MET A 1 3.29 13.28 -34.34
N GLU A 2 4.52 12.79 -34.40
CA GLU A 2 4.79 11.44 -34.92
C GLU A 2 4.51 10.42 -33.83
N ASP A 3 3.67 9.45 -34.16
CA ASP A 3 3.19 8.46 -33.21
C ASP A 3 3.96 7.15 -33.43
N THR A 4 4.43 6.52 -32.36
CA THR A 4 5.27 5.31 -32.50
C THR A 4 4.42 4.15 -33.01
N VAL A 5 4.92 3.46 -34.04
CA VAL A 5 4.18 2.40 -34.73
C VAL A 5 3.73 1.28 -33.78
N ASP A 6 4.50 1.02 -32.72
CA ASP A 6 4.27 -0.11 -31.81
C ASP A 6 3.43 0.20 -30.56
N ARG A 7 2.82 1.39 -30.46
CA ARG A 7 2.00 1.69 -29.27
C ARG A 7 0.72 0.83 -29.23
N PRO A 8 0.19 0.53 -28.03
CA PRO A 8 -1.13 -0.07 -27.89
C PRO A 8 -2.19 0.75 -28.62
N LEU A 9 -3.03 0.06 -29.39
CA LEU A 9 -4.07 0.68 -30.22
C LEU A 9 -5.14 1.36 -29.36
N MET A 10 -5.45 0.75 -28.21
CA MET A 10 -6.42 1.24 -27.25
C MET A 10 -5.98 0.87 -25.83
N LYS A 11 -6.31 1.71 -24.85
CA LYS A 11 -6.10 1.45 -23.43
C LYS A 11 -7.35 1.84 -22.65
N PHE A 12 -7.72 1.04 -21.66
CA PHE A 12 -8.72 1.39 -20.66
C PHE A 12 -8.09 1.35 -19.28
N ASN A 13 -8.21 2.45 -18.54
CA ASN A 13 -7.70 2.55 -17.19
C ASN A 13 -8.89 2.57 -16.22
N ASP A 14 -9.21 1.41 -15.65
CA ASP A 14 -10.10 1.34 -14.48
C ASP A 14 -9.25 1.38 -13.21
N TRP A 15 -9.08 2.60 -12.68
CA TRP A 15 -8.38 2.85 -11.43
C TRP A 15 -9.13 2.29 -10.21
N ALA A 16 -10.45 2.12 -10.29
CA ALA A 16 -11.26 1.48 -9.26
C ALA A 16 -11.15 -0.06 -9.34
N GLY A 17 -10.92 -0.62 -10.53
CA GLY A 17 -10.74 -2.06 -10.78
C GLY A 17 -11.95 -2.92 -10.54
N GLY A 18 -13.13 -2.38 -10.80
CA GLY A 18 -14.38 -2.95 -10.35
C GLY A 18 -15.33 -3.29 -11.47
N PHE A 19 -15.13 -2.78 -12.68
CA PHE A 19 -16.13 -2.88 -13.73
C PHE A 19 -15.58 -3.66 -14.92
N ARG A 20 -16.19 -4.82 -15.18
CA ARG A 20 -16.05 -5.48 -16.47
C ARG A 20 -16.74 -4.59 -17.49
N LEU A 21 -16.03 -4.20 -18.52
CA LEU A 21 -16.71 -3.69 -19.71
C LEU A 21 -17.35 -4.88 -20.42
N VAL A 22 -18.67 -4.83 -20.54
CA VAL A 22 -19.47 -5.78 -21.32
C VAL A 22 -19.92 -5.11 -22.61
N ASP A 23 -20.16 -5.91 -23.64
CA ASP A 23 -20.73 -5.45 -24.92
C ASP A 23 -19.94 -4.36 -25.66
N VAL A 24 -18.64 -4.27 -25.38
CA VAL A 24 -17.72 -3.43 -26.17
C VAL A 24 -17.49 -4.09 -27.52
N THR A 25 -18.07 -3.50 -28.56
CA THR A 25 -18.02 -3.98 -29.94
C THR A 25 -17.60 -2.85 -30.87
N GLY A 26 -17.23 -3.20 -32.10
CA GLY A 26 -16.86 -2.22 -33.13
C GLY A 26 -15.78 -2.73 -34.06
N THR A 27 -15.42 -1.92 -35.03
CA THR A 27 -14.31 -2.18 -35.95
C THR A 27 -13.53 -0.88 -36.10
N PHE A 28 -12.21 -0.97 -36.12
CA PHE A 28 -11.36 0.15 -36.48
C PHE A 28 -10.28 -0.28 -37.48
N LEU A 29 -9.80 0.68 -38.26
CA LEU A 29 -8.72 0.51 -39.22
C LEU A 29 -7.47 1.20 -38.69
N VAL A 30 -6.35 0.50 -38.74
CA VAL A 30 -5.04 1.04 -38.40
C VAL A 30 -4.25 1.16 -39.68
N ARG A 31 -3.97 2.40 -40.10
CA ARG A 31 -3.11 2.69 -41.24
C ARG A 31 -1.67 2.90 -40.77
N ARG A 32 -0.74 2.09 -41.27
CA ARG A 32 0.70 2.22 -41.04
C ARG A 32 1.40 2.33 -42.40
N GLY A 33 1.83 3.54 -42.76
CA GLY A 33 2.30 3.82 -44.11
C GLY A 33 1.20 3.58 -45.15
N ARG A 34 1.45 2.67 -46.11
CA ARG A 34 0.48 2.27 -47.15
C ARG A 34 -0.37 1.05 -46.76
N ALA A 35 -0.13 0.44 -45.61
CA ALA A 35 -0.84 -0.76 -45.17
C ALA A 35 -2.00 -0.41 -44.23
N ASP A 36 -3.18 -0.98 -44.51
CA ASP A 36 -4.36 -0.89 -43.66
C ASP A 36 -4.62 -2.23 -43.00
N THR A 37 -4.69 -2.25 -41.66
CA THR A 37 -5.07 -3.44 -40.90
C THR A 37 -6.43 -3.20 -40.24
N ARG A 38 -7.39 -4.07 -40.52
CA ARG A 38 -8.72 -4.05 -39.90
C ARG A 38 -8.69 -4.83 -38.59
N HIS A 39 -9.13 -4.19 -37.50
CA HIS A 39 -9.29 -4.82 -36.20
C HIS A 39 -10.77 -4.84 -35.82
N VAL A 40 -11.29 -6.02 -35.51
CA VAL A 40 -12.64 -6.19 -34.96
C VAL A 40 -12.52 -6.29 -33.45
N ILE A 41 -13.25 -5.42 -32.74
CA ILE A 41 -13.30 -5.43 -31.29
C ILE A 41 -14.20 -6.60 -30.87
N THR A 42 -13.56 -7.61 -30.30
CA THR A 42 -14.21 -8.79 -29.73
C THR A 42 -13.78 -8.95 -28.27
N PRO A 43 -14.54 -9.67 -27.42
CA PRO A 43 -14.10 -10.00 -26.07
C PRO A 43 -12.70 -10.63 -26.03
N LYS A 44 -12.41 -11.56 -26.95
CA LYS A 44 -11.09 -12.20 -27.08
C LYS A 44 -9.97 -11.19 -27.38
N TRP A 45 -10.23 -10.22 -28.26
CA TRP A 45 -9.27 -9.16 -28.57
C TRP A 45 -9.03 -8.24 -27.36
N LEU A 46 -10.11 -7.83 -26.69
CA LEU A 46 -10.06 -7.00 -25.47
C LEU A 46 -9.30 -7.69 -24.34
N ASP A 47 -9.51 -9.00 -24.14
CA ASP A 47 -8.78 -9.81 -23.17
C ASP A 47 -7.28 -9.89 -23.52
N ALA A 48 -6.94 -10.07 -24.81
CA ALA A 48 -5.56 -10.13 -25.28
C ALA A 48 -4.80 -8.83 -25.01
N ILE A 49 -5.45 -7.68 -25.17
CA ILE A 49 -4.88 -6.37 -24.85
C ILE A 49 -5.11 -5.94 -23.38
N ARG A 50 -5.71 -6.81 -22.55
CA ARG A 50 -5.97 -6.58 -21.12
C ARG A 50 -6.87 -5.37 -20.84
N PHE A 51 -7.81 -5.09 -21.74
CA PHE A 51 -8.79 -4.01 -21.64
C PHE A 51 -9.91 -4.38 -20.66
N GLY A 52 -10.36 -3.45 -19.81
CA GLY A 52 -11.49 -3.72 -18.89
C GLY A 52 -11.20 -4.76 -17.80
N ARG A 53 -9.93 -4.94 -17.43
CA ARG A 53 -9.42 -5.99 -16.54
C ARG A 53 -10.14 -5.99 -15.19
N THR A 54 -10.83 -7.08 -14.88
CA THR A 54 -11.55 -7.24 -13.60
C THR A 54 -10.65 -7.84 -12.54
N PHE A 55 -10.69 -7.27 -11.34
CA PHE A 55 -10.02 -7.84 -10.17
C PHE A 55 -11.00 -8.59 -9.28
N LYS A 56 -10.51 -9.60 -8.58
CA LYS A 56 -11.31 -10.28 -7.56
C LYS A 56 -11.63 -9.28 -6.46
N ARG A 57 -12.90 -9.17 -6.10
CA ARG A 57 -13.34 -8.34 -4.98
C ARG A 57 -13.17 -9.11 -3.68
N PHE A 58 -12.68 -8.41 -2.67
CA PHE A 58 -12.63 -8.88 -1.30
C PHE A 58 -13.42 -7.90 -0.43
N PRO A 59 -14.10 -8.38 0.62
CA PRO A 59 -14.72 -7.48 1.57
C PRO A 59 -13.66 -6.59 2.23
N ARG A 60 -14.06 -5.37 2.58
CA ARG A 60 -13.21 -4.49 3.39
C ARG A 60 -12.99 -5.16 4.74
N TYR A 61 -11.74 -5.24 5.16
CA TYR A 61 -11.42 -5.76 6.47
C TYR A 61 -11.77 -4.71 7.53
N ASP A 62 -12.68 -5.05 8.44
CA ASP A 62 -13.02 -4.19 9.56
C ASP A 62 -11.94 -4.29 10.64
N THR A 63 -11.22 -3.18 10.83
CA THR A 63 -10.15 -3.06 11.82
C THR A 63 -10.61 -2.44 13.14
N HIS A 64 -11.77 -1.76 13.16
CA HIS A 64 -12.24 -1.01 14.32
C HIS A 64 -12.98 -1.90 15.31
N SER A 65 -13.70 -2.92 14.84
CA SER A 65 -14.38 -3.90 15.72
C SER A 65 -13.45 -4.98 16.29
N LYS A 66 -12.20 -5.05 15.83
CA LYS A 66 -11.25 -6.09 16.22
C LYS A 66 -10.40 -5.65 17.40
N ARG A 67 -10.14 -6.60 18.30
CA ARG A 67 -9.03 -6.49 19.25
C ARG A 67 -7.74 -6.86 18.54
N TRP A 68 -6.67 -6.18 18.92
CA TRP A 68 -5.36 -6.32 18.29
C TRP A 68 -4.32 -6.67 19.32
N ARG A 69 -3.28 -7.36 18.87
CA ARG A 69 -2.04 -7.58 19.61
C ARG A 69 -0.85 -7.55 18.66
N PRO A 70 0.35 -7.25 19.16
CA PRO A 70 1.54 -7.35 18.33
C PRO A 70 1.84 -8.83 18.04
N LEU A 71 2.54 -9.07 16.94
CA LEU A 71 2.97 -10.41 16.56
C LEU A 71 3.91 -11.00 17.61
N ILE A 72 4.84 -10.17 18.11
CA ILE A 72 5.72 -10.46 19.24
C ILE A 72 5.19 -9.72 20.47
N GLU A 73 4.88 -10.46 21.54
CA GLU A 73 4.21 -9.89 22.71
C GLU A 73 5.12 -9.03 23.58
N SER A 74 6.43 -9.29 23.59
CA SER A 74 7.43 -8.47 24.29
C SER A 74 8.49 -8.03 23.30
N TRP A 75 8.80 -6.74 23.24
CA TRP A 75 9.73 -6.19 22.27
C TRP A 75 10.82 -5.37 22.93
N THR A 76 12.01 -5.43 22.35
CA THR A 76 13.12 -4.51 22.61
C THR A 76 13.11 -3.36 21.61
N ALA A 77 13.99 -2.38 21.79
CA ALA A 77 14.19 -1.31 20.81
C ALA A 77 14.59 -1.84 19.42
N ASP A 78 15.38 -2.93 19.37
CA ASP A 78 15.79 -3.54 18.10
C ASP A 78 14.64 -4.28 17.41
N ASP A 79 13.72 -4.88 18.18
CA ASP A 79 12.56 -5.56 17.61
C ASP A 79 11.59 -4.59 16.92
N VAL A 80 11.54 -3.33 17.38
CA VAL A 80 10.68 -2.27 16.81
C VAL A 80 11.40 -1.35 15.84
N LYS A 81 12.66 -1.65 15.49
CA LYS A 81 13.42 -0.87 14.53
C LYS A 81 12.73 -0.86 13.17
N LEU A 82 12.55 0.34 12.62
CA LEU A 82 11.91 0.54 11.32
C LEU A 82 12.98 0.91 10.28
N ARG A 83 12.71 0.54 9.04
CA ARG A 83 13.40 1.10 7.88
C ARG A 83 12.47 2.16 7.30
N PRO A 84 12.80 3.46 7.39
CA PRO A 84 11.89 4.50 6.95
C PRO A 84 11.60 4.41 5.45
N PHE A 85 10.36 4.69 5.08
CA PHE A 85 9.92 4.79 3.69
C PHE A 85 8.90 5.91 3.58
N SER A 86 8.78 6.48 2.38
CA SER A 86 7.99 7.69 2.14
C SER A 86 6.55 7.36 1.77
N LEU A 87 5.63 7.97 2.49
CA LEU A 87 4.20 8.01 2.16
C LEU A 87 3.85 9.38 1.58
N ARG A 88 2.89 9.42 0.66
CA ARG A 88 2.47 10.63 -0.06
C ARG A 88 1.08 11.07 0.40
N HIS A 89 0.81 12.38 0.38
CA HIS A 89 -0.49 12.95 0.72
C HIS A 89 -0.98 12.55 2.12
N GLU A 90 -1.99 11.68 2.18
CA GLU A 90 -2.53 11.17 3.41
C GLU A 90 -1.86 9.85 3.80
N ALA A 91 -1.41 9.78 5.04
CA ALA A 91 -0.83 8.60 5.65
C ALA A 91 -1.49 8.34 7.00
N THR A 92 -1.74 7.07 7.33
CA THR A 92 -2.11 6.69 8.70
C THR A 92 -1.07 5.70 9.20
N PHE A 93 -0.33 6.09 10.24
CA PHE A 93 0.45 5.13 11.00
C PHE A 93 -0.44 4.51 12.08
N VAL A 94 -0.20 3.25 12.42
CA VAL A 94 -0.83 2.57 13.56
C VAL A 94 0.24 2.04 14.49
N LEU A 95 0.00 2.21 15.79
CA LEU A 95 0.87 1.75 16.88
C LEU A 95 0.03 0.90 17.83
N PHE A 96 0.56 -0.23 18.28
CA PHE A 96 -0.03 -0.94 19.42
C PHE A 96 0.61 -0.45 20.71
N ALA A 97 -0.21 -0.11 21.71
CA ALA A 97 0.27 0.23 23.05
C ALA A 97 -0.66 -0.38 24.10
N ARG A 98 -0.12 -0.66 25.28
CA ARG A 98 -0.85 -1.04 26.49
C ARG A 98 -1.18 0.21 27.29
N ARG A 99 -2.26 0.15 28.08
CA ARG A 99 -2.54 1.20 29.08
C ARG A 99 -1.32 1.43 29.97
N GLY A 100 -0.93 2.69 30.14
CA GLY A 100 0.23 3.11 30.93
C GLY A 100 1.54 3.18 30.14
N ASP A 101 1.59 2.66 28.90
CA ASP A 101 2.79 2.77 28.08
C ASP A 101 3.08 4.23 27.71
N ARG A 102 4.34 4.65 27.82
CA ARG A 102 4.82 5.89 27.22
C ARG A 102 5.26 5.64 25.78
N VAL A 103 4.40 6.01 24.83
CA VAL A 103 4.67 5.85 23.40
C VAL A 103 5.47 7.06 22.90
N SER A 104 6.52 6.81 22.13
CA SER A 104 7.35 7.83 21.48
C SER A 104 7.61 7.42 20.04
N PHE A 105 7.54 8.37 19.11
CA PHE A 105 7.82 8.13 17.69
C PHE A 105 8.37 9.40 17.03
N THR A 106 9.25 9.23 16.06
CA THR A 106 9.83 10.34 15.29
C THR A 106 9.26 10.33 13.89
N LEU A 107 8.68 11.47 13.48
CA LEU A 107 8.21 11.69 12.12
C LEU A 107 9.12 12.68 11.40
N ARG A 108 9.13 12.58 10.07
CA ARG A 108 9.85 13.49 9.17
C ARG A 108 8.93 13.94 8.04
N HIS A 109 8.80 15.25 7.83
CA HIS A 109 7.99 15.84 6.75
C HIS A 109 8.91 16.43 5.69
N LEU A 110 8.90 15.86 4.48
CA LEU A 110 9.84 16.22 3.42
C LEU A 110 9.12 16.84 2.23
N GLN A 111 9.79 17.81 1.62
CA GLN A 111 9.38 18.38 0.34
C GLN A 111 9.43 17.34 -0.79
N VAL A 112 8.49 17.47 -1.72
CA VAL A 112 8.55 16.84 -3.04
C VAL A 112 8.49 17.91 -4.11
N GLY A 113 9.30 17.77 -5.16
CA GLY A 113 9.43 18.78 -6.20
C GLY A 113 9.68 20.18 -5.63
N LYS A 114 8.87 21.15 -6.03
CA LYS A 114 8.91 22.54 -5.55
C LYS A 114 7.73 22.89 -4.64
N TYR A 115 7.00 21.90 -4.11
CA TYR A 115 5.82 22.16 -3.29
C TYR A 115 6.20 22.81 -1.96
N SER A 116 5.51 23.87 -1.57
CA SER A 116 5.62 24.43 -0.23
C SER A 116 4.95 23.51 0.79
N GLY A 117 5.27 23.66 2.08
CA GLY A 117 4.62 22.95 3.17
C GLY A 117 4.43 23.83 4.39
N ARG A 118 3.52 23.42 5.27
CA ARG A 118 3.28 24.05 6.57
C ARG A 118 3.51 23.02 7.68
N PRO A 119 3.81 23.44 8.92
CA PRO A 119 3.84 22.53 10.05
C PRO A 119 2.49 21.83 10.22
N ILE A 120 2.51 20.51 10.39
CA ILE A 120 1.32 19.67 10.57
C ILE A 120 1.03 19.54 12.07
N ALA A 121 -0.21 19.79 12.49
CA ALA A 121 -0.65 19.44 13.84
C ALA A 121 -0.84 17.92 13.91
N VAL A 122 -0.13 17.25 14.82
CA VAL A 122 -0.20 15.79 14.92
C VAL A 122 -1.17 15.41 16.02
N THR A 123 -2.16 14.61 15.64
CA THR A 123 -3.13 14.01 16.56
C THR A 123 -2.98 12.49 16.57
N VAL A 124 -3.25 11.89 17.72
CA VAL A 124 -3.34 10.44 17.88
C VAL A 124 -4.79 10.10 18.26
N MET A 125 -5.39 9.15 17.57
CA MET A 125 -6.71 8.60 17.89
C MET A 125 -6.52 7.30 18.69
N ALA A 126 -7.05 7.27 19.91
CA ALA A 126 -7.04 6.12 20.81
C ALA A 126 -7.98 4.99 20.32
N PRO A 127 -7.88 3.77 20.90
CA PRO A 127 -8.78 2.66 20.57
C PRO A 127 -10.27 3.00 20.67
N SER A 128 -10.67 3.81 21.65
CA SER A 128 -12.05 4.32 21.80
C SER A 128 -12.50 5.30 20.73
N GLY A 129 -11.59 5.81 19.90
CA GLY A 129 -11.84 6.91 18.96
C GLY A 129 -11.56 8.30 19.52
N LYS A 130 -11.25 8.43 20.83
CA LYS A 130 -10.87 9.71 21.44
C LYS A 130 -9.55 10.22 20.83
N THR A 131 -9.49 11.49 20.46
CA THR A 131 -8.30 12.12 19.88
C THR A 131 -7.48 12.86 20.93
N LEU A 132 -6.16 12.76 20.81
CA LEU A 132 -5.16 13.47 21.62
C LEU A 132 -4.26 14.31 20.70
N ALA A 133 -4.04 15.58 21.01
CA ALA A 133 -3.02 16.37 20.33
C ALA A 133 -1.65 16.05 20.95
N VAL A 134 -0.65 15.70 20.12
CA VAL A 134 0.67 15.24 20.61
C VAL A 134 1.82 16.14 20.18
N GLY A 135 1.55 17.16 19.36
CA GLY A 135 2.52 18.19 18.99
C GLY A 135 2.39 18.63 17.54
N ARG A 136 3.50 19.13 16.99
CA ARG A 136 3.58 19.60 15.59
C ARG A 136 4.76 18.95 14.90
N LEU A 137 4.59 18.64 13.62
CA LEU A 137 5.64 18.18 12.72
C LEU A 137 6.01 19.33 11.76
N PRO A 138 7.14 20.03 11.95
CA PRO A 138 7.53 21.13 11.08
C PRO A 138 7.85 20.64 9.65
N PHE A 139 7.67 21.52 8.67
CA PHE A 139 8.03 21.21 7.28
C PHE A 139 9.56 21.15 7.11
N GLN A 140 10.04 20.15 6.37
CA GLN A 140 11.47 19.86 6.15
C GLN A 140 12.28 19.56 7.43
N GLN A 141 11.61 19.12 8.49
CA GLN A 141 12.26 18.76 9.75
C GLN A 141 11.72 17.44 10.30
N ASP A 142 12.40 16.98 11.34
CA ASP A 142 12.00 15.85 12.15
C ASP A 142 11.32 16.37 13.42
N ALA A 143 10.36 15.60 13.94
CA ALA A 143 9.79 15.83 15.26
C ALA A 143 9.63 14.51 16.00
N THR A 144 10.17 14.44 17.21
CA THR A 144 9.88 13.37 18.16
C THR A 144 8.67 13.76 18.98
N LEU A 145 7.64 12.92 18.94
CA LEU A 145 6.35 13.13 19.58
C LEU A 145 6.11 12.00 20.57
N SER A 146 5.39 12.27 21.65
CA SER A 146 5.09 11.25 22.66
C SER A 146 3.73 11.46 23.29
N PHE A 147 3.15 10.38 23.81
CA PHE A 147 1.92 10.38 24.59
C PHE A 147 1.92 9.22 25.58
N GLU A 148 1.07 9.32 26.60
CA GLU A 148 0.77 8.22 27.52
C GLU A 148 -0.49 7.50 27.04
N ALA A 149 -0.41 6.18 26.88
CA ALA A 149 -1.52 5.37 26.41
C ALA A 149 -2.57 5.18 27.53
N ALA A 150 -3.74 5.78 27.39
CA ALA A 150 -4.84 5.62 28.36
C ALA A 150 -5.57 4.26 28.24
N GLU A 151 -5.41 3.59 27.11
CA GLU A 151 -6.10 2.36 26.73
C GLU A 151 -5.14 1.37 26.06
N THR A 152 -5.42 0.07 26.20
CA THR A 152 -4.70 -0.97 25.45
C THR A 152 -5.34 -1.15 24.07
N GLY A 153 -4.56 -1.06 22.99
CA GLY A 153 -5.03 -1.34 21.64
C GLY A 153 -4.30 -0.57 20.55
N LEU A 154 -4.97 -0.39 19.40
CA LEU A 154 -4.44 0.38 18.28
C LEU A 154 -4.67 1.87 18.43
N TYR A 155 -3.57 2.61 18.39
CA TYR A 155 -3.55 4.07 18.24
C TYR A 155 -3.29 4.42 16.78
N ARG A 156 -4.09 5.33 16.22
CA ARG A 156 -3.96 5.80 14.83
C ARG A 156 -3.36 7.19 14.82
N VAL A 157 -2.36 7.41 13.98
CA VAL A 157 -1.71 8.71 13.75
C VAL A 157 -1.97 9.12 12.31
N PRO A 158 -3.12 9.74 12.01
CA PRO A 158 -3.38 10.29 10.69
C PRO A 158 -2.50 11.52 10.46
N ILE A 159 -1.88 11.57 9.28
CA ILE A 159 -1.05 12.67 8.80
C ILE A 159 -1.55 13.05 7.42
N ASP A 160 -1.84 14.33 7.22
CA ASP A 160 -2.01 14.92 5.91
C ASP A 160 -0.81 15.84 5.64
N CYS A 161 0.04 15.43 4.70
CA CYS A 161 1.18 16.23 4.25
C CYS A 161 0.94 16.94 2.91
N GLY A 162 -0.30 17.00 2.43
CA GLY A 162 -0.67 17.67 1.19
C GLY A 162 0.11 17.12 0.00
N ALA A 163 0.70 17.98 -0.84
CA ALA A 163 1.52 17.57 -1.98
C ALA A 163 2.96 17.17 -1.59
N ASN A 164 3.25 16.82 -0.34
CA ASN A 164 4.57 16.44 0.16
C ASN A 164 4.60 14.97 0.61
N ARG A 165 5.61 14.57 1.39
CA ARG A 165 5.74 13.21 1.89
C ARG A 165 6.09 13.15 3.37
N VAL A 166 5.69 12.07 4.04
CA VAL A 166 5.99 11.80 5.44
C VAL A 166 6.68 10.45 5.61
N GLN A 167 7.55 10.36 6.61
CA GLN A 167 8.18 9.12 7.06
C GLN A 167 8.04 8.98 8.57
N MET A 168 7.89 7.74 9.05
CA MET A 168 8.15 7.40 10.45
C MET A 168 9.58 6.88 10.54
N LEU A 169 10.44 7.60 11.26
CA LEU A 169 11.85 7.27 11.41
C LEU A 169 12.09 6.22 12.49
N SER A 170 11.31 6.30 13.56
CA SER A 170 11.40 5.41 14.72
C SER A 170 10.07 5.38 15.46
N ALA A 171 9.87 4.31 16.22
CA ALA A 171 8.80 4.16 17.19
C ALA A 171 9.31 3.32 18.36
N SER A 172 8.88 3.62 19.58
CA SER A 172 9.18 2.80 20.76
C SER A 172 8.30 1.54 20.85
N HIS A 173 7.31 1.42 19.95
CA HIS A 173 6.30 0.38 19.95
C HIS A 173 6.12 -0.21 18.54
N PRO A 174 5.59 -1.44 18.41
CA PRO A 174 5.24 -2.03 17.13
C PRO A 174 4.35 -1.09 16.30
N ALA A 175 4.88 -0.68 15.15
CA ALA A 175 4.24 0.25 14.24
C ALA A 175 4.06 -0.36 12.84
N CYS A 176 2.96 0.00 12.20
CA CYS A 176 2.66 -0.30 10.79
C CYS A 176 2.11 0.95 10.10
N VAL A 177 2.06 0.92 8.77
CA VAL A 177 1.24 1.83 7.97
C VAL A 177 -0.09 1.16 7.70
N SER A 178 -1.17 1.93 7.83
CA SER A 178 -2.54 1.51 7.61
C SER A 178 -3.02 1.89 6.22
N GLY A 179 -3.58 0.92 5.51
CA GLY A 179 -4.37 1.06 4.28
C GLY A 179 -5.87 1.06 4.55
N GLU A 180 -6.33 1.34 5.77
CA GLU A 180 -7.75 1.36 6.14
C GLU A 180 -8.57 2.29 5.25
N LYS A 181 -8.00 3.39 4.74
CA LYS A 181 -8.64 4.31 3.78
C LYS A 181 -8.66 3.78 2.32
N GLY A 182 -8.32 2.51 2.11
CA GLY A 182 -8.47 1.81 0.84
C GLY A 182 -7.16 1.49 0.15
N ARG A 183 -6.14 2.36 0.23
CA ARG A 183 -4.80 2.13 -0.34
C ARG A 183 -3.75 2.89 0.45
N ILE A 184 -2.53 2.36 0.45
CA ILE A 184 -1.33 3.01 0.96
C ILE A 184 -0.67 3.71 -0.23
N GLN A 185 -0.49 5.02 -0.16
CA GLN A 185 0.17 5.79 -1.20
C GLN A 185 1.64 6.01 -0.84
N LEU A 186 2.53 5.56 -1.73
CA LEU A 186 3.96 5.52 -1.55
C LEU A 186 4.63 6.39 -2.60
N ILE A 187 5.80 6.95 -2.25
CA ILE A 187 6.65 7.67 -3.20
C ILE A 187 8.09 7.19 -3.15
N GLY A 188 8.56 6.62 -4.25
CA GLY A 188 9.93 6.14 -4.41
C GLY A 188 10.36 5.06 -3.40
N ALA A 189 9.41 4.41 -2.72
CA ALA A 189 9.72 3.41 -1.70
C ALA A 189 10.15 2.06 -2.32
N THR A 190 11.27 1.52 -1.85
CA THR A 190 11.78 0.20 -2.26
C THR A 190 12.06 -0.66 -1.03
N GLY A 191 12.49 -1.91 -1.24
CA GLY A 191 12.86 -2.87 -0.22
C GLY A 191 11.71 -3.79 0.18
N ASP A 192 11.93 -4.53 1.27
CA ASP A 192 10.98 -5.51 1.76
C ASP A 192 9.99 -4.89 2.74
N PHE A 193 8.75 -5.34 2.61
CA PHE A 193 7.61 -5.03 3.43
C PHE A 193 6.89 -6.32 3.79
N PHE A 194 6.14 -6.29 4.89
CA PHE A 194 5.52 -7.46 5.47
C PHE A 194 4.07 -7.15 5.82
N PHE A 195 3.23 -8.17 5.72
CA PHE A 195 1.83 -8.10 6.10
C PHE A 195 1.39 -9.43 6.73
N TYR A 196 0.35 -9.37 7.56
CA TYR A 196 -0.18 -10.52 8.27
C TYR A 196 -1.45 -11.06 7.61
N VAL A 197 -1.48 -12.36 7.39
CA VAL A 197 -2.65 -13.09 6.90
C VAL A 197 -3.21 -13.92 8.07
N PRO A 198 -4.40 -13.59 8.61
CA PRO A 198 -4.97 -14.31 9.76
C PRO A 198 -5.25 -15.78 9.47
N ALA A 199 -5.26 -16.60 10.54
CA ALA A 199 -5.75 -17.97 10.48
C ALA A 199 -7.19 -18.01 9.91
N GLY A 200 -7.52 -19.06 9.18
CA GLY A 200 -8.82 -19.22 8.51
C GLY A 200 -8.98 -18.43 7.20
N THR A 201 -8.00 -17.59 6.82
CA THR A 201 -8.05 -16.88 5.53
C THR A 201 -7.96 -17.88 4.38
N LYS A 202 -9.03 -17.98 3.58
CA LYS A 202 -9.07 -18.84 2.38
C LYS A 202 -8.32 -18.23 1.21
N GLU A 203 -8.56 -16.95 0.96
CA GLU A 203 -7.95 -16.19 -0.11
C GLU A 203 -7.80 -14.73 0.32
N PHE A 204 -6.78 -14.05 -0.22
CA PHE A 204 -6.56 -12.62 -0.03
C PHE A 204 -6.02 -11.98 -1.31
N GLY A 205 -6.06 -10.66 -1.38
CA GLY A 205 -5.52 -9.90 -2.50
C GLY A 205 -4.41 -8.95 -2.10
N VAL A 206 -3.41 -8.80 -2.96
CA VAL A 206 -2.43 -7.72 -2.92
C VAL A 206 -2.49 -7.00 -4.26
N ARG A 207 -2.96 -5.77 -4.25
CA ARG A 207 -3.13 -4.95 -5.45
C ARG A 207 -2.10 -3.82 -5.47
N ILE A 208 -1.46 -3.64 -6.63
CA ILE A 208 -0.36 -2.70 -6.83
C ILE A 208 -0.57 -1.96 -8.14
N PHE A 209 -0.31 -0.66 -8.15
CA PHE A 209 -0.37 0.18 -9.36
C PHE A 209 0.49 1.43 -9.20
N GLY A 210 1.11 1.89 -10.28
CA GLY A 210 1.72 3.21 -10.35
C GLY A 210 0.69 4.32 -10.61
N GLU A 211 1.17 5.55 -10.81
CA GLU A 211 0.35 6.71 -11.18
C GLU A 211 0.73 7.24 -12.57
N GLY A 212 -0.26 7.40 -13.45
CA GLY A 212 0.00 7.89 -14.81
C GLY A 212 0.99 7.02 -15.59
N ARG A 213 2.24 7.51 -15.76
CA ARG A 213 3.34 6.78 -16.42
C ARG A 213 4.31 6.13 -15.44
N GLU A 214 4.17 6.40 -14.15
CA GLU A 214 5.06 5.89 -13.12
C GLU A 214 4.80 4.41 -12.89
N ALA A 215 5.87 3.72 -12.54
CA ALA A 215 5.92 2.28 -12.43
C ALA A 215 6.61 1.85 -11.13
N VAL A 216 6.23 0.67 -10.67
CA VAL A 216 6.92 -0.03 -9.58
C VAL A 216 7.16 -1.49 -9.97
N GLY A 217 8.35 -2.01 -9.68
CA GLY A 217 8.57 -3.45 -9.73
C GLY A 217 8.14 -4.07 -8.40
N ALA A 218 7.47 -5.22 -8.42
CA ALA A 218 7.03 -5.85 -7.18
C ALA A 218 7.10 -7.38 -7.25
N ALA A 219 7.30 -8.00 -6.10
CA ALA A 219 7.23 -9.45 -5.91
C ALA A 219 6.57 -9.79 -4.57
N VAL A 220 5.83 -10.90 -4.54
CA VAL A 220 5.23 -11.43 -3.31
C VAL A 220 5.87 -12.78 -3.01
N PHE A 221 6.22 -12.98 -1.74
CA PHE A 221 6.81 -14.20 -1.22
C PHE A 221 5.89 -14.80 -0.16
N ASP A 222 5.78 -16.12 -0.20
CA ASP A 222 5.06 -16.90 0.81
C ASP A 222 5.83 -16.95 2.15
N PRO A 223 5.24 -17.50 3.22
CA PRO A 223 5.89 -17.58 4.53
C PRO A 223 7.15 -18.44 4.56
N GLU A 224 7.26 -19.39 3.63
CA GLU A 224 8.44 -20.23 3.42
C GLU A 224 9.57 -19.49 2.67
N GLY A 225 9.29 -18.29 2.16
CA GLY A 225 10.26 -17.44 1.46
C GLY A 225 10.31 -17.66 -0.05
N ASN A 226 9.43 -18.46 -0.63
CA ASN A 226 9.35 -18.69 -2.07
C ASN A 226 8.68 -17.51 -2.77
N GLN A 227 9.22 -17.07 -3.91
CA GLN A 227 8.57 -16.06 -4.73
C GLN A 227 7.37 -16.66 -5.47
N VAL A 228 6.15 -16.30 -5.07
CA VAL A 228 4.92 -16.82 -5.68
C VAL A 228 4.32 -15.89 -6.73
N TRP A 229 4.78 -14.63 -6.77
CA TRP A 229 4.33 -13.67 -7.77
C TRP A 229 5.38 -12.58 -8.01
N SER A 230 5.49 -12.11 -9.25
CA SER A 230 6.48 -11.08 -9.62
C SER A 230 6.03 -10.32 -10.87
N ARG A 231 6.24 -9.00 -10.86
CA ARG A 231 6.15 -8.14 -12.04
C ARG A 231 7.34 -7.18 -12.05
N PRO A 232 8.00 -7.01 -13.22
CA PRO A 232 9.19 -6.18 -13.30
C PRO A 232 8.87 -4.68 -13.40
N ALA A 233 7.71 -4.30 -13.92
CA ALA A 233 7.20 -2.94 -13.97
C ALA A 233 5.67 -2.94 -13.98
N ILE A 234 5.05 -2.15 -13.09
CA ILE A 234 3.60 -2.04 -12.90
C ILE A 234 3.19 -0.57 -13.01
N THR A 235 2.63 -0.17 -14.15
CA THR A 235 2.04 1.17 -14.35
C THR A 235 0.53 1.18 -14.18
N SER A 236 -0.13 0.06 -14.54
CA SER A 236 -1.57 -0.13 -14.43
C SER A 236 -1.86 -1.19 -13.36
N PRO A 237 -3.05 -1.21 -12.76
CA PRO A 237 -3.36 -2.15 -11.70
C PRO A 237 -3.05 -3.62 -12.01
N GLU A 238 -2.35 -4.24 -11.08
CA GLU A 238 -2.06 -5.66 -11.01
C GLU A 238 -2.52 -6.19 -9.66
N GLN A 239 -3.03 -7.42 -9.62
CA GLN A 239 -3.50 -8.07 -8.40
C GLN A 239 -2.90 -9.47 -8.31
N PHE A 240 -2.26 -9.73 -7.18
CA PHE A 240 -1.96 -11.08 -6.73
C PHE A 240 -3.12 -11.58 -5.86
N VAL A 241 -3.57 -12.81 -6.12
CA VAL A 241 -4.55 -13.51 -5.26
C VAL A 241 -3.84 -14.68 -4.59
N GLY A 242 -3.59 -14.55 -3.29
CA GLY A 242 -2.91 -15.55 -2.48
C GLY A 242 -3.89 -16.55 -1.88
N ARG A 243 -3.43 -17.81 -1.73
CA ARG A 243 -4.15 -18.90 -1.06
C ARG A 243 -3.22 -19.50 0.02
N PRO A 244 -3.40 -19.13 1.30
CA PRO A 244 -2.57 -19.66 2.38
C PRO A 244 -2.67 -21.18 2.46
N THR A 245 -1.54 -21.88 2.52
CA THR A 245 -1.49 -23.36 2.59
C THR A 245 -1.75 -23.88 4.00
N LYS A 246 -1.20 -23.22 5.02
CA LYS A 246 -1.38 -23.55 6.44
C LYS A 246 -2.44 -22.67 7.10
N THR A 247 -3.72 -22.91 6.82
CA THR A 247 -4.81 -22.03 7.27
C THR A 247 -5.10 -22.09 8.77
N GLN A 248 -4.58 -23.08 9.50
CA GLN A 248 -4.81 -23.23 10.95
C GLN A 248 -4.05 -22.20 11.80
N GLN A 249 -3.00 -21.58 11.25
CA GLN A 249 -2.22 -20.53 11.91
C GLN A 249 -2.16 -19.31 10.99
N GLY A 250 -2.08 -18.12 11.58
CA GLY A 250 -1.84 -16.92 10.78
C GLY A 250 -0.39 -16.86 10.30
N GLN A 251 -0.18 -16.20 9.17
CA GLN A 251 1.06 -16.25 8.40
C GLN A 251 1.60 -14.85 8.13
N VAL A 252 2.92 -14.71 8.14
CA VAL A 252 3.60 -13.49 7.70
C VAL A 252 4.03 -13.66 6.25
N TRP A 253 3.60 -12.73 5.40
CA TRP A 253 3.93 -12.69 3.99
C TRP A 253 4.81 -11.48 3.69
N ARG A 254 5.63 -11.58 2.64
CA ARG A 254 6.55 -10.50 2.24
C ARG A 254 6.18 -9.94 0.88
N LEU A 255 6.06 -8.62 0.82
CA LEU A 255 5.97 -7.81 -0.40
C LEU A 255 7.32 -7.11 -0.60
N GLN A 256 7.99 -7.42 -1.70
CA GLN A 256 9.17 -6.67 -2.12
C GLN A 256 8.77 -5.61 -3.14
N LEU A 257 9.18 -4.37 -2.89
CA LEU A 257 9.06 -3.26 -3.83
C LEU A 257 10.46 -2.89 -4.36
N ARG A 258 10.58 -2.67 -5.66
CA ARG A 258 11.87 -2.41 -6.32
C ARG A 258 11.70 -1.38 -7.43
N ARG A 259 12.83 -0.81 -7.85
CA ARG A 259 12.85 0.00 -9.08
C ARG A 259 12.30 -0.82 -10.24
N PRO A 260 11.38 -0.26 -11.04
CA PRO A 260 10.84 -0.95 -12.19
C PRO A 260 11.94 -1.12 -13.25
N THR A 261 11.85 -2.16 -14.07
CA THR A 261 12.77 -2.35 -15.20
C THR A 261 12.55 -1.33 -16.32
N THR A 262 11.36 -0.72 -16.37
CA THR A 262 10.96 0.29 -17.36
C THR A 262 10.05 1.34 -16.74
N GLY A 263 10.15 2.59 -17.22
CA GLY A 263 9.36 3.72 -16.74
C GLY A 263 9.94 4.41 -15.50
N PRO A 264 9.52 5.65 -15.20
CA PRO A 264 9.92 6.36 -14.00
C PRO A 264 9.31 5.72 -12.75
N MET A 265 9.96 5.87 -11.60
CA MET A 265 9.43 5.46 -10.30
C MET A 265 9.28 6.67 -9.40
N GLU A 266 8.04 7.07 -9.16
CA GLU A 266 7.70 8.12 -8.20
C GLU A 266 6.51 7.68 -7.36
N ASP A 267 5.28 8.00 -7.74
CA ASP A 267 4.06 7.65 -7.02
C ASP A 267 3.50 6.28 -7.43
N PHE A 268 3.14 5.50 -6.41
CA PHE A 268 2.48 4.22 -6.59
C PHE A 268 1.72 3.80 -5.33
N TYR A 269 0.91 2.77 -5.46
CA TYR A 269 -0.07 2.36 -4.46
C TYR A 269 0.03 0.88 -4.15
N VAL A 270 -0.20 0.55 -2.88
CA VAL A 270 -0.38 -0.82 -2.41
C VAL A 270 -1.73 -0.91 -1.69
N GLN A 271 -2.49 -1.94 -1.99
CA GLN A 271 -3.75 -2.25 -1.33
C GLN A 271 -3.78 -3.73 -0.93
N LEU A 272 -3.92 -3.98 0.37
CA LEU A 272 -4.15 -5.30 0.93
C LEU A 272 -5.66 -5.55 1.04
N GLN A 273 -6.13 -6.73 0.63
CA GLN A 273 -7.54 -7.02 0.40
C GLN A 273 -7.97 -8.33 1.06
N GLY A 274 -9.07 -8.30 1.82
CA GLY A 274 -9.58 -9.47 2.55
C GLY A 274 -8.80 -9.83 3.82
N ILE A 275 -7.80 -9.04 4.19
CA ILE A 275 -6.90 -9.22 5.34
C ILE A 275 -6.66 -7.86 6.03
N PRO A 276 -6.10 -7.83 7.25
CA PRO A 276 -5.61 -6.60 7.88
C PRO A 276 -4.84 -5.71 6.89
N PRO A 277 -5.27 -4.48 6.63
CA PRO A 277 -4.60 -3.58 5.70
C PRO A 277 -3.41 -2.90 6.38
N LEU A 278 -2.55 -3.68 7.05
CA LEU A 278 -1.40 -3.20 7.80
C LEU A 278 -0.11 -3.67 7.13
N LEU A 279 0.76 -2.73 6.79
CA LEU A 279 2.04 -2.96 6.12
C LEU A 279 3.19 -2.46 7.00
N SER A 280 4.23 -3.27 7.17
CA SER A 280 5.43 -2.87 7.92
C SER A 280 6.71 -3.13 7.13
N SER A 281 7.75 -2.33 7.37
CA SER A 281 9.12 -2.60 6.89
C SER A 281 9.87 -3.67 7.72
N ASN A 282 9.30 -4.09 8.86
CA ASN A 282 9.89 -5.05 9.78
C ASN A 282 8.81 -6.07 10.20
N PRO A 283 9.00 -7.38 9.95
CA PRO A 283 7.98 -8.38 10.25
C PRO A 283 7.66 -8.48 11.76
N LYS A 284 8.62 -8.13 12.63
CA LYS A 284 8.46 -8.18 14.08
C LYS A 284 7.45 -7.15 14.61
N THR A 285 7.23 -6.05 13.88
CA THR A 285 6.30 -4.99 14.30
C THR A 285 4.87 -5.20 13.81
N LEU A 286 4.61 -6.29 13.08
CA LEU A 286 3.27 -6.61 12.60
C LEU A 286 2.28 -6.74 13.75
N LEU A 287 1.06 -6.31 13.47
CA LEU A 287 -0.07 -6.38 14.37
C LEU A 287 -1.06 -7.41 13.82
N LYS A 288 -1.58 -8.27 14.70
CA LYS A 288 -2.54 -9.32 14.35
C LYS A 288 -3.84 -9.16 15.14
N PRO A 289 -4.99 -9.54 14.55
CA PRO A 289 -6.23 -9.65 15.31
C PRO A 289 -6.08 -10.72 16.41
N GLN A 290 -6.79 -10.50 17.52
CA GLN A 290 -6.98 -11.52 18.56
C GLN A 290 -8.10 -12.49 18.17
#